data_AF-A0A9E5YM63-F1
#
_entry.id   AF-A0A9E5YM63-F1
#
_cell.length_a   1.000
_cell.length_b   1.000
_cell.length_c   1.000
_cell.angle_alpha   90.00
_cell.angle_beta   90.00
_cell.angle_gamma   90.00
#
_symmetry.space_group_name_H-M   'P 1'
#
loop_
_entity.id
_entity.type
_entity.pdbx_description
1 polymer ?
#
loop_
_entity_poly.entity_id
_entity_poly.type
_entity_poly.pdbx_seq_one_letter_code
_entity_poly.pdbx_strand_id
1 'polypeptide(L)'
;MKRIIHYFRRCLFLDKHVCPWWFGYSFDNPLRKLIHKPEKILSPHISNGMTVLDIGCGMGYFSIGMAELVGENGRVISVDIQRKML
;
A
#
# COMPACT_ATOMS: atom_id res chain seq x y z
N MET A 1 -21.36 -2.89 -27.65
CA MET A 1 -21.65 -3.98 -26.70
C MET A 1 -20.47 -4.37 -25.80
N LYS A 2 -19.28 -4.69 -26.34
CA LYS A 2 -18.10 -5.10 -25.53
C LYS A 2 -17.67 -4.08 -24.46
N ARG A 3 -17.83 -2.77 -24.73
CA ARG A 3 -17.46 -1.68 -23.82
C ARG A 3 -18.30 -1.59 -22.54
N ILE A 4 -19.61 -1.82 -22.65
CA ILE A 4 -20.54 -1.81 -21.51
C ILE A 4 -20.31 -3.02 -20.61
N ILE A 5 -20.15 -4.20 -21.22
CA ILE A 5 -19.85 -5.44 -20.50
C ILE A 5 -18.49 -5.34 -19.78
N HIS A 6 -17.47 -4.77 -20.42
CA HIS A 6 -16.19 -4.49 -19.77
C HIS A 6 -16.33 -3.51 -18.58
N TYR A 7 -17.15 -2.47 -18.72
CA TYR A 7 -17.40 -1.51 -17.64
C TYR A 7 -18.09 -2.19 -16.44
N PHE A 8 -19.10 -3.01 -16.72
CA PHE A 8 -19.83 -3.77 -15.71
C PHE A 8 -18.95 -4.80 -14.99
N ARG A 9 -18.11 -5.55 -15.73
CA ARG A 9 -17.15 -6.50 -15.14
C ARG A 9 -16.07 -5.80 -14.31
N ARG A 10 -15.67 -4.58 -14.67
CA ARG A 10 -14.75 -3.76 -13.87
C ARG A 10 -15.38 -3.25 -12.57
N CYS A 11 -16.67 -2.91 -12.58
CA CYS A 11 -17.43 -2.56 -11.38
C CYS A 11 -17.69 -3.77 -10.47
N LEU A 12 -17.85 -4.96 -11.04
CA LEU A 12 -18.09 -6.22 -10.34
C LEU A 12 -16.81 -7.04 -10.04
N PHE A 13 -15.61 -6.46 -10.17
CA PHE A 13 -14.33 -7.13 -9.87
C PHE A 13 -14.03 -8.42 -10.67
N LEU A 14 -14.70 -8.63 -11.80
CA LEU A 14 -14.67 -9.90 -12.56
C LEU A 14 -13.54 -10.02 -13.60
N ASP A 15 -12.81 -8.94 -13.90
CA ASP A 15 -11.80 -8.92 -15.00
C ASP A 15 -10.35 -8.61 -14.56
N LYS A 16 -10.10 -8.17 -13.33
CA LYS A 16 -8.74 -7.88 -12.81
C LYS A 16 -8.63 -8.30 -11.35
N HIS A 17 -7.66 -9.16 -11.03
CA HIS A 17 -7.30 -9.59 -9.66
C HIS A 17 -6.69 -8.46 -8.80
N VAL A 18 -6.98 -7.20 -9.11
CA VAL A 18 -6.39 -6.03 -8.47
C VAL A 18 -7.52 -5.17 -7.90
N CYS A 19 -7.41 -4.84 -6.62
CA CYS A 19 -8.36 -3.97 -5.94
C CYS A 19 -8.45 -2.60 -6.63
N PRO A 20 -9.65 -2.02 -6.84
CA PRO A 20 -9.79 -0.65 -7.32
C PRO A 20 -9.11 0.32 -6.37
N TRP A 21 -8.24 1.16 -6.92
CA TRP A 21 -7.41 2.07 -6.12
C TRP A 21 -8.21 2.94 -5.14
N TRP A 22 -9.39 3.43 -5.54
CA TRP A 22 -10.23 4.29 -4.71
C TRP A 22 -10.81 3.55 -3.49
N PHE A 23 -10.84 2.21 -3.50
CA PHE A 23 -11.26 1.44 -2.36
C PHE A 23 -10.23 1.47 -1.22
N GLY A 24 -8.99 1.91 -1.50
CA GLY A 24 -7.95 2.17 -0.50
C GLY A 24 -8.42 3.03 0.66
N TYR A 25 -9.21 4.08 0.36
CA TYR A 25 -9.77 4.97 1.39
C TYR A 25 -10.70 4.29 2.40
N SER A 26 -11.24 3.10 2.09
CA SER A 26 -12.07 2.36 3.05
C SER A 26 -11.24 1.83 4.22
N PHE A 27 -10.01 1.34 3.96
CA PHE A 27 -9.17 0.69 4.97
C PHE A 27 -7.95 1.50 5.38
N ASP A 28 -7.42 2.40 4.53
CA ASP A 28 -6.37 3.37 4.86
C ASP A 28 -6.96 4.68 5.36
N ASN A 29 -7.91 4.57 6.28
CA ASN A 29 -8.48 5.71 6.98
C ASN A 29 -7.68 6.02 8.27
N PRO A 30 -7.80 7.24 8.84
CA PRO A 30 -7.05 7.62 10.03
C PRO A 30 -7.27 6.71 11.25
N LEU A 31 -8.41 6.02 11.36
CA LEU A 31 -8.68 5.10 12.48
C LEU A 31 -7.77 3.87 12.43
N ARG A 32 -7.24 3.49 11.26
CA ARG A 32 -6.28 2.38 11.11
C ARG A 32 -5.05 2.57 12.03
N LYS A 33 -4.63 3.83 12.26
CA LYS A 33 -3.50 4.18 13.15
C LYS A 33 -3.71 3.80 14.61
N LEU A 34 -4.96 3.63 15.04
CA LEU A 34 -5.27 3.22 16.41
C LEU A 34 -4.99 1.74 16.65
N ILE A 35 -5.18 0.90 15.62
CA ILE A 35 -5.12 -0.56 15.73
C ILE A 35 -3.82 -1.12 15.13
N HIS A 36 -3.39 -0.61 13.99
CA HIS A 36 -2.22 -1.09 13.25
C HIS A 36 -1.14 -0.03 13.15
N LYS A 37 -0.35 0.14 14.23
CA LYS A 37 0.81 1.05 14.22
C LYS A 37 1.97 0.41 13.44
N PRO A 38 2.34 0.93 12.25
CA PRO A 38 3.41 0.34 11.43
C PRO A 38 4.71 0.17 12.20
N GLU A 39 5.09 1.16 13.00
CA GLU A 39 6.37 1.19 13.71
C GLU A 39 6.45 0.05 14.72
N LYS A 40 5.34 -0.27 15.41
CA LYS A 40 5.27 -1.37 16.37
C LYS A 40 5.30 -2.74 15.71
N ILE A 41 4.64 -2.87 14.55
CA ILE A 41 4.56 -4.13 13.82
C ILE A 41 5.91 -4.46 13.16
N LEU A 42 6.59 -3.43 12.66
CA LEU A 42 7.78 -3.58 11.83
C LEU A 42 9.10 -3.49 12.63
N SER A 43 9.12 -2.87 13.82
CA SER A 43 10.34 -2.70 14.61
C SER A 43 11.12 -3.98 14.93
N PRO A 44 10.52 -5.18 15.06
CA PRO A 44 11.30 -6.40 15.24
C PRO A 44 12.06 -6.84 13.98
N HIS A 45 11.72 -6.29 12.82
CA HIS A 45 12.21 -6.73 11.51
C HIS A 45 13.05 -5.67 10.78
N ILE A 46 12.93 -4.40 11.17
CA ILE A 46 13.58 -3.28 10.51
C ILE A 46 14.50 -2.57 11.48
N SER A 47 15.74 -2.32 11.04
CA SER A 47 16.75 -1.57 11.78
C SER A 47 17.22 -0.35 10.98
N ASN A 48 17.81 0.60 11.68
CA ASN A 48 18.38 1.81 11.08
C ASN A 48 19.43 1.46 10.01
N GLY A 49 19.43 2.21 8.90
CA GLY A 49 20.33 2.02 7.77
C GLY A 49 19.93 0.90 6.80
N MET A 50 18.86 0.14 7.07
CA MET A 50 18.42 -0.91 6.16
C MET A 50 17.85 -0.36 4.85
N THR A 51 18.01 -1.14 3.78
CA THR A 51 17.20 -1.00 2.56
C THR A 51 16.07 -2.02 2.60
N VAL A 52 14.83 -1.55 2.57
CA VAL A 52 13.62 -2.38 2.68
C VAL A 52 12.71 -2.20 1.47
N LEU A 53 11.97 -3.24 1.10
CA LEU A 53 11.07 -3.28 -0.05
C LEU A 53 9.62 -3.47 0.43
N ASP A 54 8.74 -2.54 0.05
CA ASP A 54 7.30 -2.59 0.28
C ASP A 54 6.58 -2.96 -1.03
N ILE A 55 6.14 -4.22 -1.13
CA ILE A 55 5.49 -4.78 -2.34
C ILE A 55 3.97 -4.61 -2.22
N GLY A 56 3.38 -3.88 -3.17
CA GLY A 56 1.97 -3.50 -3.11
C GLY A 56 1.73 -2.43 -2.06
N CYS A 57 2.55 -1.38 -2.08
CA CYS A 57 2.58 -0.35 -1.03
C CYS A 57 1.27 0.42 -0.88
N GLY A 58 0.37 0.38 -1.87
CA GLY A 58 -0.91 1.08 -1.82
C GLY A 58 -0.69 2.56 -1.57
N MET A 59 -1.41 3.15 -0.62
CA MET A 59 -1.27 4.57 -0.27
C MET A 59 -0.01 4.89 0.57
N GLY A 60 0.86 3.90 0.81
CA GLY A 60 2.13 4.08 1.51
C GLY A 60 2.03 4.01 3.03
N TYR A 61 0.94 3.48 3.60
CA TYR A 61 0.73 3.42 5.05
C TYR A 61 1.89 2.75 5.81
N PHE A 62 2.36 1.59 5.32
CA PHE A 62 3.50 0.91 5.90
C PHE A 62 4.84 1.49 5.41
N SER A 63 4.93 1.92 4.14
CA SER A 63 6.13 2.59 3.61
C SER A 63 6.59 3.77 4.48
N ILE A 64 5.66 4.58 5.00
CA ILE A 64 5.99 5.71 5.89
C ILE A 64 6.58 5.21 7.21
N GLY A 65 5.97 4.22 7.85
CA GLY A 65 6.52 3.64 9.08
C GLY A 65 7.86 2.94 8.87
N MET A 66 8.06 2.30 7.70
CA MET A 66 9.37 1.77 7.31
C MET A 66 10.40 2.89 7.20
N ALA A 67 10.04 4.04 6.61
CA ALA A 67 10.95 5.18 6.42
C ALA A 67 11.41 5.76 7.76
N GLU A 68 10.50 5.84 8.74
CA GLU A 68 10.85 6.26 10.11
C GLU A 68 11.83 5.29 10.77
N LEU A 69 11.64 3.98 10.62
CA LEU A 69 12.48 2.95 11.24
C LEU A 69 13.87 2.84 10.60
N VAL A 70 13.96 2.90 9.26
CA VAL A 70 15.27 2.82 8.57
C VAL A 70 16.10 4.09 8.75
N GLY A 71 15.47 5.24 9.04
CA GLY A 71 16.14 6.51 9.29
C GLY A 71 16.89 7.09 8.09
N GLU A 72 17.64 8.17 8.31
CA GLU A 72 18.26 8.98 7.24
C GLU A 72 19.28 8.22 6.38
N ASN A 73 19.96 7.22 6.96
CA ASN A 73 20.94 6.39 6.25
C ASN A 73 20.30 5.17 5.58
N GLY A 74 19.00 4.95 5.78
CA GLY A 74 18.25 3.84 5.22
C GLY A 74 17.54 4.19 3.92
N ARG A 75 16.86 3.20 3.34
CA ARG A 75 16.08 3.39 2.12
C ARG A 75 14.84 2.51 2.13
N VAL A 76 13.70 3.09 1.74
CA VAL A 76 12.48 2.34 1.45
C VAL A 76 12.27 2.36 -0.06
N ILE A 77 12.03 1.19 -0.63
CA ILE A 77 11.64 1.02 -2.03
C ILE A 77 10.19 0.57 -2.02
N SER A 78 9.29 1.43 -2.50
CA SER A 78 7.86 1.14 -2.56
C SER A 78 7.45 0.85 -3.99
N VAL A 79 6.77 -0.26 -4.21
CA VAL A 79 6.37 -0.71 -5.55
C VAL A 79 4.90 -1.06 -5.57
N ASP A 80 4.16 -0.51 -6.52
CA ASP A 80 2.78 -0.86 -6.79
C ASP A 80 2.55 -0.97 -8.30
N ILE A 81 1.74 -1.95 -8.72
CA ILE A 81 1.37 -2.14 -10.13
C ILE A 81 0.37 -1.08 -10.62
N GLN A 82 -0.35 -0.43 -9.69
CA GLN A 82 -1.29 0.63 -9.98
C GLN A 82 -0.59 1.98 -9.90
N ARG A 83 -0.42 2.66 -11.06
CA ARG A 83 0.17 4.02 -11.11
C ARG A 83 -0.53 5.05 -10.21
N LYS A 84 -1.77 4.81 -9.79
CA LYS A 84 -2.50 5.70 -8.86
C LYS A 84 -2.15 5.51 -7.39
N MET A 85 -1.41 4.46 -7.07
CA MET A 85 -0.89 4.15 -5.74
C MET A 85 0.58 4.61 -5.57
N LEU A 86 1.18 5.17 -6.62
CA LEU A 86 2.53 5.75 -6.62
C LEU A 86 2.41 7.27 -6.71
#